data_AF-A0A842QC59-F1
#
_entry.id   AF-A0A842QC59-F1
#
_cell.length_a   1.000
_cell.length_b   1.000
_cell.length_c   1.000
_cell.angle_alpha   90.00
_cell.angle_beta   90.00
_cell.angle_gamma   90.00
#
_symmetry.space_group_name_H-M   'P 1'
#
loop_
_entity.id
_entity.type
_entity.pdbx_description
1 polymer ?
#
loop_
_entity_poly.entity_id
_entity_poly.type
_entity_poly.pdbx_seq_one_letter_code
_entity_poly.pdbx_strand_id
1 'polypeptide(L)'
;MNEQNIDSIKPSEFMRKIRPDCYSDSSDNIGYELDKASFDHFLETITSRNQTHDFESFCRKLCERTICPNLRPPTGPEGGGDSKADTETIPTAEEISAGWLVGHANGAKERWAFAISAKKKWSEKVRTDVKGIAETGRSYDKVFFITSRYARSKDRSRIEDELSEEYKTRIVILDRTWILEKTIDEGYLDLAYNYLGAGKEVRSNQLGPHDYSRKKLLAEIESNLNDPEYYVGMEFHKVTDLLLTARLSRNLELPRTETDGRFERVIRFAESKGTLHQQIKARYEKIWTAFWWYDDIETLKNSYDSFEQLSLESDYSKDVEYLCNLLQLLFNSLNHNLMSEEEAQLDERVNKLLHRLETLSTDSDRPNNALEAKTS
;
A
#
# COMPACT_ATOMS: atom_id res chain seq x y z
N MET A 1 31.31 -0.35 28.74
CA MET A 1 30.91 0.34 27.51
C MET A 1 29.78 -0.48 26.92
N ASN A 2 28.58 0.08 26.88
CA ASN A 2 27.42 -0.62 26.33
C ASN A 2 27.66 -0.85 24.84
N GLU A 3 27.86 -2.11 24.46
CA GLU A 3 27.66 -2.57 23.10
C GLU A 3 26.17 -2.35 22.78
N GLN A 4 25.87 -1.18 22.22
CA GLN A 4 24.65 -1.01 21.48
C GLN A 4 24.76 -1.97 20.30
N ASN A 5 23.98 -3.05 20.38
CA ASN A 5 23.66 -3.92 19.28
C ASN A 5 22.96 -3.03 18.23
N ILE A 6 23.76 -2.40 17.35
CA ILE A 6 23.24 -1.68 16.19
C ILE A 6 22.69 -2.79 15.31
N ASP A 7 21.37 -2.93 15.26
CA ASP A 7 20.69 -3.77 14.26
C ASP A 7 21.35 -3.49 12.92
N SER A 8 22.08 -4.48 12.38
CA SER A 8 22.83 -4.31 11.14
C SER A 8 21.81 -4.09 10.02
N ILE A 9 21.74 -2.87 9.50
CA ILE A 9 20.84 -2.52 8.40
C ILE A 9 21.16 -3.44 7.22
N LYS A 10 20.13 -4.11 6.69
CA LYS A 10 20.31 -4.99 5.53
C LYS A 10 20.72 -4.19 4.30
N PRO A 11 21.52 -4.76 3.37
CA PRO A 11 21.88 -4.09 2.12
C PRO A 11 20.69 -3.47 1.39
N SER A 12 19.57 -4.19 1.27
CA SER A 12 18.35 -3.73 0.61
C SER A 12 17.71 -2.52 1.28
N GLU A 13 17.65 -2.51 2.61
CA GLU A 13 17.13 -1.39 3.39
C GLU A 13 18.03 -0.16 3.28
N PHE A 14 19.35 -0.35 3.31
CA PHE A 14 20.33 0.71 3.15
C PHE A 14 20.21 1.36 1.77
N MET A 15 20.15 0.54 0.71
CA MET A 15 20.05 1.04 -0.66
C MET A 15 18.71 1.72 -0.94
N ARG A 16 17.61 1.22 -0.38
CA ARG A 16 16.30 1.89 -0.48
C ARG A 16 16.30 3.28 0.17
N LYS A 17 17.03 3.47 1.27
CA LYS A 17 17.16 4.78 1.92
C LYS A 17 17.94 5.78 1.07
N ILE A 18 18.98 5.34 0.36
CA ILE A 18 19.86 6.23 -0.43
C ILE A 18 19.30 6.46 -1.84
N ARG A 19 18.68 5.45 -2.43
CA ARG A 19 18.15 5.46 -3.80
C ARG A 19 16.70 4.95 -3.83
N PRO A 20 15.75 5.65 -3.17
CA PRO A 20 14.34 5.24 -3.18
C PRO A 20 13.79 5.16 -4.61
N ASP A 21 14.25 6.04 -5.50
CA ASP A 21 13.85 6.08 -6.92
C ASP A 21 14.21 4.82 -7.70
N CYS A 22 15.04 3.91 -7.18
CA CYS A 22 15.33 2.63 -7.83
C CYS A 22 14.31 1.53 -7.48
N TYR A 23 13.48 1.73 -6.46
CA TYR A 23 12.52 0.76 -5.96
C TYR A 23 11.09 1.13 -6.36
N SER A 24 10.14 0.24 -6.03
CA SER A 24 8.73 0.46 -6.32
C SER A 24 8.22 1.66 -5.52
N ASP A 25 7.54 2.58 -6.20
CA ASP A 25 6.83 3.71 -5.59
C ASP A 25 5.33 3.42 -5.38
N SER A 26 4.90 2.20 -5.69
CA SER A 26 3.53 1.74 -5.43
C SER A 26 3.38 1.33 -3.96
N SER A 27 2.26 1.72 -3.36
CA SER A 27 1.92 1.32 -1.99
C SER A 27 0.73 0.36 -1.99
N ASP A 28 0.81 -0.69 -1.18
CA ASP A 28 -0.34 -1.52 -0.84
C ASP A 28 -1.26 -0.70 0.08
N ASN A 29 -2.42 -0.32 -0.44
CA ASN A 29 -3.45 0.32 0.37
C ASN A 29 -4.61 -0.64 0.58
N ILE A 30 -5.06 -0.76 1.82
CA ILE A 30 -6.21 -1.59 2.17
C ILE A 30 -7.46 -0.84 1.74
N GLY A 31 -8.09 -1.32 0.66
CA GLY A 31 -9.40 -0.89 0.21
C GLY A 31 -10.49 -1.85 0.66
N TYR A 32 -11.75 -1.41 0.57
CA TYR A 32 -12.91 -2.25 0.84
C TYR A 32 -13.78 -2.30 -0.40
N GLU A 33 -14.22 -3.49 -0.77
CA GLU A 33 -15.15 -3.71 -1.87
C GLU A 33 -16.46 -4.29 -1.33
N LEU A 34 -17.55 -3.61 -1.66
CA LEU A 34 -18.90 -4.02 -1.29
C LEU A 34 -19.87 -3.48 -2.33
N ASP A 35 -20.58 -4.40 -2.99
CA ASP A 35 -21.57 -4.01 -3.99
C ASP A 35 -22.90 -3.61 -3.33
N LYS A 36 -23.62 -2.68 -3.98
CA LYS A 36 -24.87 -2.10 -3.47
C LYS A 36 -25.96 -3.15 -3.27
N ALA A 37 -26.04 -4.17 -4.14
CA ALA A 37 -27.08 -5.18 -4.09
C ALA A 37 -26.87 -6.18 -2.94
N SER A 38 -25.62 -6.52 -2.65
CA SER A 38 -25.22 -7.35 -1.52
C SER A 38 -25.29 -6.61 -0.19
N PHE A 39 -25.12 -5.28 -0.18
CA PHE A 39 -25.27 -4.46 1.04
C PHE A 39 -26.73 -4.08 1.37
N ASP A 40 -27.53 -3.71 0.35
CA ASP A 40 -28.96 -4.05 0.35
C ASP A 40 -29.08 -5.58 0.53
N HIS A 41 -30.19 -6.29 0.69
CA HIS A 41 -30.15 -7.71 1.16
C HIS A 41 -29.42 -7.97 2.51
N PHE A 42 -28.13 -7.64 2.72
CA PHE A 42 -27.46 -7.67 4.02
C PHE A 42 -28.27 -6.88 5.05
N LEU A 43 -28.59 -5.61 4.76
CA LEU A 43 -29.41 -4.78 5.66
C LEU A 43 -30.82 -5.37 5.92
N GLU A 44 -31.34 -6.20 5.00
CA GLU A 44 -32.67 -6.82 5.15
C GLU A 44 -32.66 -7.96 6.16
N THR A 45 -31.55 -8.67 6.21
CA THR A 45 -31.36 -9.92 6.93
C THR A 45 -30.67 -9.77 8.29
N ILE A 46 -30.37 -8.53 8.73
CA ILE A 46 -29.74 -8.22 10.03
C ILE A 46 -30.45 -8.92 11.19
N THR A 47 -31.78 -8.78 11.26
CA THR A 47 -32.58 -9.35 12.35
C THR A 47 -32.57 -10.89 12.33
N SER A 48 -32.51 -11.49 11.15
CA SER A 48 -32.48 -12.95 10.99
C SER A 48 -31.11 -13.53 11.37
N ARG A 49 -30.05 -12.72 11.32
CA ARG A 49 -28.66 -13.08 11.63
C ARG A 49 -28.24 -12.71 13.05
N ASN A 50 -29.17 -12.19 13.87
CA ASN A 50 -28.91 -11.71 15.23
C ASN A 50 -27.83 -10.61 15.32
N GLN A 51 -27.65 -9.81 14.27
CA GLN A 51 -26.61 -8.76 14.18
C GLN A 51 -27.15 -7.36 14.53
N THR A 52 -28.15 -7.27 15.39
CA THR A 52 -28.80 -5.98 15.73
C THR A 52 -27.81 -5.05 16.45
N HIS A 53 -26.99 -5.58 17.35
CA HIS A 53 -25.97 -4.82 18.07
C HIS A 53 -24.84 -4.33 17.14
N ASP A 54 -24.41 -5.18 16.19
CA ASP A 54 -23.44 -4.80 15.15
C ASP A 54 -23.97 -3.65 14.29
N PHE A 55 -25.27 -3.71 13.96
CA PHE A 55 -25.96 -2.65 13.21
C PHE A 55 -26.07 -1.33 13.99
N GLU A 56 -26.32 -1.39 15.29
CA GLU A 56 -26.30 -0.20 16.16
C GLU A 56 -24.91 0.42 16.22
N SER A 57 -23.87 -0.41 16.35
CA SER A 57 -22.47 0.05 16.35
C SER A 57 -22.07 0.68 15.02
N PHE A 58 -22.46 0.07 13.91
CA PHE A 58 -22.27 0.59 12.56
C PHE A 58 -23.00 1.94 12.36
N CYS A 59 -24.28 2.03 12.70
CA CYS A 59 -25.06 3.25 12.53
C CYS A 59 -24.52 4.39 13.40
N ARG A 60 -24.07 4.09 14.63
CA ARG A 60 -23.39 5.08 15.48
C ARG A 60 -22.15 5.63 14.80
N LYS A 61 -21.27 4.74 14.31
CA LYS A 61 -20.02 5.14 13.63
C LYS A 61 -20.25 5.88 12.32
N LEU A 62 -21.30 5.51 11.59
CA LEU A 62 -21.74 6.23 10.40
C LEU A 62 -22.22 7.64 10.76
N CYS A 63 -23.01 7.78 11.83
CA CYS A 63 -23.46 9.08 12.33
C CYS A 63 -22.31 9.94 12.88
N GLU A 64 -21.31 9.33 13.54
CA GLU A 64 -20.10 10.02 13.99
C GLU A 64 -19.37 10.73 12.83
N ARG A 65 -19.28 10.07 11.66
CA ARG A 65 -18.59 10.62 10.49
C ARG A 65 -19.43 11.54 9.63
N THR A 66 -20.76 11.36 9.60
CA THR A 66 -21.65 12.08 8.67
C THR A 66 -22.45 13.20 9.31
N ILE A 67 -22.85 13.05 10.57
CA ILE A 67 -23.80 13.94 11.25
C ILE A 67 -23.12 14.74 12.34
N CYS A 68 -22.50 14.05 13.31
CA CYS A 68 -21.82 14.70 14.42
C CYS A 68 -20.80 13.76 15.09
N PRO A 69 -19.52 14.15 15.19
CA PRO A 69 -18.46 13.29 15.74
C PRO A 69 -18.51 13.12 17.28
N ASN A 70 -19.37 13.84 18.00
CA ASN A 70 -19.45 13.85 19.46
C ASN A 70 -20.53 12.92 20.04
N LEU A 71 -20.72 11.71 19.49
CA LEU A 71 -21.68 10.74 20.03
C LEU A 71 -21.11 10.00 21.26
N ARG A 72 -21.95 9.79 22.28
CA ARG A 72 -21.57 9.01 23.47
C ARG A 72 -21.29 7.54 23.10
N PRO A 73 -20.15 6.97 23.54
CA PRO A 73 -19.96 5.53 23.46
C PRO A 73 -20.98 4.83 24.38
N PRO A 74 -21.45 3.63 24.03
CA PRO A 74 -22.30 2.83 24.91
C PRO A 74 -21.47 2.43 26.13
N THR A 75 -21.87 2.89 27.31
CA THR A 75 -21.25 2.48 28.58
C THR A 75 -22.28 1.73 29.43
N GLY A 76 -22.04 0.44 29.65
CA GLY A 76 -22.70 -0.37 30.70
C GLY A 76 -23.00 -1.83 30.30
N PRO A 77 -22.95 -2.81 31.23
CA PRO A 77 -23.54 -4.13 31.03
C PRO A 77 -25.06 -4.00 30.90
N GLU A 78 -25.68 -4.85 30.07
CA GLU A 78 -27.14 -4.91 29.87
C GLU A 78 -27.88 -5.14 31.20
N GLY A 79 -28.28 -4.05 31.86
CA GLY A 79 -29.04 -4.12 33.10
C GLY A 79 -28.73 -2.99 34.07
N GLY A 80 -29.32 -1.81 33.84
CA GLY A 80 -29.40 -0.74 34.84
C GLY A 80 -28.73 0.56 34.43
N GLY A 81 -29.46 1.38 33.66
CA GLY A 81 -29.11 2.76 33.38
C GLY A 81 -30.29 3.48 32.74
N ASP A 82 -30.69 4.61 33.33
CA ASP A 82 -31.90 5.41 33.04
C ASP A 82 -31.85 6.20 31.71
N SER A 83 -31.23 5.62 30.67
CA SER A 83 -31.11 6.21 29.33
C SER A 83 -31.92 5.37 28.34
N LYS A 84 -33.11 5.85 27.99
CA LYS A 84 -34.02 5.24 26.99
C LYS A 84 -33.61 5.52 25.52
N ALA A 85 -32.44 6.12 25.29
CA ALA A 85 -31.88 6.42 23.96
C ALA A 85 -30.64 5.55 23.70
N ASP A 86 -30.43 5.15 22.44
CA ASP A 86 -29.31 4.25 22.06
C ASP A 86 -27.97 5.00 22.03
N THR A 87 -27.97 6.28 21.67
CA THR A 87 -26.84 7.20 21.91
C THR A 87 -27.31 8.67 21.93
N GLU A 88 -26.50 9.55 22.50
CA GLU A 88 -26.77 10.99 22.62
C GLU A 88 -25.50 11.78 22.33
N THR A 89 -25.63 13.02 21.86
CA THR A 89 -24.48 13.92 21.69
C THR A 89 -23.91 14.36 23.05
N ILE A 90 -22.58 14.49 23.13
CA ILE A 90 -21.87 15.13 24.24
C ILE A 90 -21.61 16.59 23.84
N PRO A 91 -22.00 17.59 24.65
CA PRO A 91 -21.60 18.97 24.41
C PRO A 91 -20.07 19.07 24.27
N THR A 92 -19.58 19.69 23.20
CA THR A 92 -18.15 19.82 22.91
C THR A 92 -17.78 21.30 22.76
N ALA A 93 -16.54 21.66 23.10
CA ALA A 93 -16.07 23.04 23.07
C ALA A 93 -16.06 23.58 21.63
N GLU A 94 -16.38 24.87 21.47
CA GLU A 94 -16.50 25.52 20.14
C GLU A 94 -15.22 25.42 19.31
N GLU A 95 -14.03 25.50 19.95
CA GLU A 95 -12.73 25.37 19.28
C GLU A 95 -12.53 23.97 18.66
N ILE A 96 -13.05 22.92 19.31
CA ILE A 96 -12.99 21.56 18.79
C ILE A 96 -13.97 21.39 17.62
N SER A 97 -15.16 21.99 17.73
CA SER A 97 -16.16 21.96 16.64
C SER A 97 -15.75 22.76 15.40
N ALA A 98 -14.95 23.82 15.57
CA ALA A 98 -14.45 24.64 14.47
C ALA A 98 -13.46 23.88 13.56
N GLY A 99 -12.82 22.82 14.07
CA GLY A 99 -11.92 21.94 13.31
C GLY A 99 -12.61 20.79 12.57
N TRP A 100 -13.93 20.64 12.66
CA TRP A 100 -14.65 19.53 12.02
C TRP A 100 -14.86 19.81 10.53
N LEU A 101 -14.29 18.95 9.68
CA LEU A 101 -14.47 19.01 8.22
C LEU A 101 -15.88 18.58 7.79
N VAL A 102 -16.55 17.73 8.58
CA VAL A 102 -17.91 17.21 8.35
C VAL A 102 -18.67 17.19 9.67
N GLY A 103 -19.90 17.74 9.66
CA GLY A 103 -20.79 17.84 10.82
C GLY A 103 -21.54 19.17 10.85
N HIS A 104 -22.69 19.23 11.53
CA HIS A 104 -23.38 20.49 11.71
C HIS A 104 -22.74 21.29 12.84
N ALA A 105 -22.36 22.55 12.59
CA ALA A 105 -21.72 23.43 13.58
C ALA A 105 -22.49 23.56 14.91
N ASN A 106 -23.82 23.37 14.90
CA ASN A 106 -24.65 23.42 16.11
C ASN A 106 -24.62 22.16 16.97
N GLY A 107 -24.13 21.03 16.46
CA GLY A 107 -24.08 19.76 17.20
C GLY A 107 -23.18 19.79 18.44
N ALA A 108 -22.33 20.83 18.57
CA ALA A 108 -21.52 21.11 19.74
C ALA A 108 -22.31 21.70 20.93
N LYS A 109 -23.43 22.41 20.66
CA LYS A 109 -24.26 23.10 21.67
C LYS A 109 -25.62 22.45 21.90
N GLU A 110 -26.22 21.87 20.86
CA GLU A 110 -27.54 21.24 20.91
C GLU A 110 -27.47 19.80 21.45
N ARG A 111 -28.48 19.38 22.22
CA ARG A 111 -28.60 17.99 22.68
C ARG A 111 -29.43 17.19 21.71
N TRP A 112 -28.83 16.19 21.09
CA TRP A 112 -29.49 15.32 20.12
C TRP A 112 -29.57 13.89 20.66
N ALA A 113 -30.73 13.26 20.46
CA ALA A 113 -30.94 11.85 20.76
C ALA A 113 -30.92 11.03 19.47
N PHE A 114 -30.37 9.82 19.54
CA PHE A 114 -30.34 8.87 18.44
C PHE A 114 -31.01 7.57 18.88
N ALA A 115 -31.94 7.10 18.07
CA ALA A 115 -32.57 5.78 18.20
C ALA A 115 -32.31 4.98 16.92
N ILE A 116 -31.95 3.71 17.05
CA ILE A 116 -31.56 2.85 15.94
C ILE A 116 -32.42 1.59 15.97
N SER A 117 -32.96 1.17 14.82
CA SER A 117 -33.74 -0.07 14.77
C SER A 117 -33.68 -0.83 13.45
N ALA A 118 -33.46 -2.14 13.56
CA ALA A 118 -33.57 -3.08 12.45
C ALA A 118 -34.97 -3.75 12.35
N LYS A 119 -35.94 -3.41 13.23
CA LYS A 119 -37.27 -4.05 13.27
C LYS A 119 -38.06 -3.80 11.98
N LYS A 120 -38.79 -4.83 11.50
CA LYS A 120 -39.66 -4.73 10.31
C LYS A 120 -40.73 -3.64 10.46
N LYS A 121 -41.38 -3.58 11.62
CA LYS A 121 -42.38 -2.57 11.96
C LYS A 121 -41.71 -1.30 12.50
N TRP A 122 -40.96 -0.61 11.65
CA TRP A 122 -40.20 0.57 12.04
C TRP A 122 -41.11 1.71 12.54
N SER A 123 -42.29 1.90 11.95
CA SER A 123 -43.23 2.98 12.31
C SER A 123 -43.75 2.89 13.75
N GLU A 124 -44.10 1.70 14.24
CA GLU A 124 -44.50 1.48 15.63
C GLU A 124 -43.32 1.73 16.60
N LYS A 125 -42.11 1.35 16.18
CA LYS A 125 -40.88 1.49 16.97
C LYS A 125 -40.42 2.94 17.10
N VAL A 126 -40.45 3.72 16.02
CA VAL A 126 -40.19 5.18 16.05
C VAL A 126 -41.05 5.84 17.12
N ARG A 127 -42.37 5.61 17.09
CA ARG A 127 -43.30 6.26 18.03
C ARG A 127 -43.00 5.86 19.47
N THR A 128 -42.70 4.59 19.71
CA THR A 128 -42.36 4.08 21.05
C THR A 128 -41.06 4.70 21.57
N ASP A 129 -40.05 4.79 20.72
CA ASP A 129 -38.72 5.28 21.10
C ASP A 129 -38.72 6.79 21.29
N VAL A 130 -39.37 7.54 20.40
CA VAL A 130 -39.54 9.00 20.54
C VAL A 130 -40.32 9.33 21.81
N LYS A 131 -41.41 8.60 22.09
CA LYS A 131 -42.15 8.75 23.35
C LYS A 131 -41.26 8.46 24.55
N GLY A 132 -40.48 7.37 24.50
CA GLY A 132 -39.53 7.02 25.56
C GLY A 132 -38.49 8.10 25.82
N ILE A 133 -37.92 8.68 24.75
CA ILE A 133 -36.95 9.79 24.80
C ILE A 133 -37.60 11.04 25.39
N ALA A 134 -38.81 11.41 24.94
CA ALA A 134 -39.53 12.57 25.45
C ALA A 134 -39.90 12.43 26.94
N GLU A 135 -40.25 11.23 27.39
CA GLU A 135 -40.57 10.93 28.79
C GLU A 135 -39.36 11.02 29.75
N THR A 136 -38.12 11.00 29.25
CA THR A 136 -36.93 11.15 30.12
C THR A 136 -36.76 12.55 30.71
N GLY A 137 -37.57 13.53 30.28
CA GLY A 137 -37.55 14.90 30.83
C GLY A 137 -36.31 15.72 30.45
N ARG A 138 -35.49 15.24 29.51
CA ARG A 138 -34.33 15.95 28.98
C ARG A 138 -34.78 16.84 27.81
N SER A 139 -34.30 18.09 27.77
CA SER A 139 -34.54 19.01 26.66
C SER A 139 -33.65 18.64 25.47
N TYR A 140 -34.15 17.80 24.56
CA TYR A 140 -33.50 17.54 23.28
C TYR A 140 -33.99 18.53 22.23
N ASP A 141 -33.08 19.02 21.40
CA ASP A 141 -33.40 19.92 20.29
C ASP A 141 -33.82 19.13 19.04
N LYS A 142 -33.21 17.94 18.86
CA LYS A 142 -33.44 17.05 17.71
C LYS A 142 -33.37 15.58 18.11
N VAL A 143 -34.18 14.75 17.45
CA VAL A 143 -34.14 13.29 17.58
C VAL A 143 -33.93 12.68 16.19
N PHE A 144 -32.89 11.87 16.04
CA PHE A 144 -32.62 11.08 14.85
C PHE A 144 -33.07 9.63 15.07
N PHE A 145 -33.84 9.10 14.12
CA PHE A 145 -34.20 7.69 14.10
C PHE A 145 -33.61 7.02 12.86
N ILE A 146 -32.73 6.04 13.04
CA ILE A 146 -32.08 5.30 11.93
C ILE A 146 -32.71 3.91 11.81
N THR A 147 -33.05 3.51 10.58
CA THR A 147 -33.61 2.17 10.35
C THR A 147 -33.02 1.44 9.14
N SER A 148 -32.89 0.11 9.27
CA SER A 148 -32.47 -0.76 8.16
C SER A 148 -33.57 -1.03 7.13
N ARG A 149 -34.78 -0.47 7.32
CA ARG A 149 -35.95 -0.64 6.46
C ARG A 149 -36.14 0.55 5.53
N TYR A 150 -36.76 0.30 4.39
CA TYR A 150 -37.20 1.37 3.49
C TYR A 150 -38.41 2.10 4.10
N ALA A 151 -38.34 3.42 4.14
CA ALA A 151 -39.46 4.27 4.53
C ALA A 151 -39.98 4.99 3.29
N ARG A 152 -41.26 4.81 2.95
CA ARG A 152 -41.87 5.59 1.87
C ARG A 152 -41.83 7.06 2.26
N SER A 153 -41.36 7.93 1.37
CA SER A 153 -41.19 9.37 1.64
C SER A 153 -42.45 10.02 2.25
N LYS A 154 -43.65 9.67 1.75
CA LYS A 154 -44.92 10.16 2.30
C LYS A 154 -45.16 9.75 3.75
N ASP A 155 -44.88 8.48 4.09
CA ASP A 155 -45.09 7.97 5.45
C ASP A 155 -44.02 8.51 6.41
N ARG A 156 -42.78 8.69 5.92
CA ARG A 156 -41.68 9.30 6.66
C ARG A 156 -42.02 10.73 7.09
N SER A 157 -42.32 11.61 6.13
CA SER A 157 -42.62 13.02 6.43
C SER A 157 -43.85 13.16 7.32
N ARG A 158 -44.90 12.37 7.09
CA ARG A 158 -46.08 12.39 7.97
C ARG A 158 -45.72 12.05 9.42
N ILE A 159 -44.90 11.01 9.65
CA ILE A 159 -44.51 10.61 11.02
C ILE A 159 -43.58 11.64 11.65
N GLU A 160 -42.66 12.22 10.88
CA GLU A 160 -41.79 13.31 11.33
C GLU A 160 -42.61 14.52 11.79
N ASP A 161 -43.59 14.96 10.98
CA ASP A 161 -44.45 16.11 11.29
C ASP A 161 -45.34 15.82 12.51
N GLU A 162 -46.05 14.67 12.52
CA GLU A 162 -46.93 14.27 13.62
C GLU A 162 -46.21 14.27 14.97
N LEU A 163 -45.03 13.64 15.04
CA LEU A 163 -44.28 13.53 16.28
C LEU A 163 -43.58 14.85 16.64
N SER A 164 -43.19 15.66 15.65
CA SER A 164 -42.56 16.96 15.90
C SER A 164 -43.57 17.95 16.49
N GLU A 165 -44.82 17.91 16.05
CA GLU A 165 -45.92 18.70 16.62
C GLU A 165 -46.28 18.22 18.05
N GLU A 166 -46.37 16.91 18.26
CA GLU A 166 -46.75 16.32 19.55
C GLU A 166 -45.72 16.63 20.65
N TYR A 167 -44.43 16.45 20.36
CA TYR A 167 -43.34 16.56 21.35
C TYR A 167 -42.55 17.86 21.24
N LYS A 168 -42.92 18.78 20.34
CA LYS A 168 -42.24 20.07 20.08
C LYS A 168 -40.73 19.95 19.86
N THR A 169 -40.29 18.81 19.32
CA THR A 169 -38.88 18.47 19.09
C THR A 169 -38.72 18.07 17.64
N ARG A 170 -37.67 18.52 16.95
CA ARG A 170 -37.51 18.18 15.52
C ARG A 170 -37.08 16.73 15.36
N ILE A 171 -37.86 15.95 14.60
CA ILE A 171 -37.57 14.53 14.35
C ILE A 171 -37.08 14.33 12.92
N VAL A 172 -36.04 13.53 12.76
CA VAL A 172 -35.45 13.18 11.47
C VAL A 172 -35.31 11.67 11.38
N ILE A 173 -35.91 11.08 10.35
CA ILE A 173 -35.88 9.64 10.10
C ILE A 173 -34.92 9.36 8.94
N LEU A 174 -33.88 8.57 9.23
CA LEU A 174 -32.89 8.11 8.26
C LEU A 174 -33.18 6.65 7.93
N ASP A 175 -33.61 6.42 6.69
CA ASP A 175 -34.02 5.11 6.24
C ASP A 175 -32.86 4.34 5.60
N ARG A 176 -33.13 3.13 5.15
CA ARG A 176 -32.13 2.29 4.48
C ARG A 176 -31.50 2.97 3.26
N THR A 177 -32.27 3.78 2.52
CA THR A 177 -31.77 4.52 1.36
C THR A 177 -30.61 5.42 1.74
N TRP A 178 -30.77 6.16 2.84
CA TRP A 178 -29.70 7.01 3.39
C TRP A 178 -28.46 6.20 3.78
N ILE A 179 -28.64 5.03 4.41
CA ILE A 179 -27.52 4.15 4.78
C ILE A 179 -26.75 3.69 3.53
N LEU A 180 -27.45 3.28 2.46
CA LEU A 180 -26.83 2.85 1.22
C LEU A 180 -26.07 4.00 0.55
N GLU A 181 -26.66 5.19 0.47
CA GLU A 181 -26.03 6.37 -0.14
C GLU A 181 -24.75 6.74 0.61
N LYS A 182 -24.79 6.87 1.93
CA LYS A 182 -23.61 7.19 2.73
C LYS A 182 -22.53 6.11 2.62
N THR A 183 -22.91 4.84 2.70
CA THR A 183 -21.93 3.76 2.76
C THR A 183 -21.30 3.47 1.40
N ILE A 184 -22.11 3.38 0.35
CA ILE A 184 -21.67 2.98 -0.99
C ILE A 184 -21.27 4.21 -1.81
N ASP A 185 -22.15 5.20 -1.89
CA ASP A 185 -21.98 6.31 -2.83
C ASP A 185 -21.00 7.37 -2.28
N GLU A 186 -20.94 7.57 -0.95
CA GLU A 186 -19.96 8.46 -0.27
C GLU A 186 -18.72 7.74 0.28
N GLY A 187 -18.61 6.42 0.09
CA GLY A 187 -17.36 5.68 0.29
C GLY A 187 -17.02 5.28 1.74
N TYR A 188 -17.96 5.25 2.67
CA TYR A 188 -17.75 4.72 4.04
C TYR A 188 -17.78 3.18 4.12
N LEU A 189 -17.18 2.52 3.13
CA LEU A 189 -17.12 1.05 2.98
C LEU A 189 -16.34 0.38 4.12
N ASP A 190 -15.37 1.09 4.68
CA ASP A 190 -14.58 0.65 5.82
C ASP A 190 -15.45 0.40 7.07
N LEU A 191 -16.47 1.24 7.28
CA LEU A 191 -17.40 1.06 8.40
C LEU A 191 -18.26 -0.20 8.22
N ALA A 192 -18.71 -0.48 7.00
CA ALA A 192 -19.50 -1.67 6.70
C ALA A 192 -18.68 -2.96 6.91
N TYR A 193 -17.41 -2.96 6.48
CA TYR A 193 -16.54 -4.09 6.72
C TYR A 193 -16.22 -4.27 8.21
N ASN A 194 -15.74 -3.21 8.88
CA ASN A 194 -15.24 -3.32 10.25
C ASN A 194 -16.34 -3.58 11.30
N TYR A 195 -17.55 -3.04 11.11
CA TYR A 195 -18.63 -3.15 12.10
C TYR A 195 -19.73 -4.13 11.73
N LEU A 196 -19.98 -4.39 10.43
CA LEU A 196 -21.00 -5.37 10.01
C LEU A 196 -20.39 -6.67 9.48
N GLY A 197 -19.09 -6.69 9.17
CA GLY A 197 -18.48 -7.79 8.41
C GLY A 197 -19.04 -7.89 6.99
N ALA A 198 -19.58 -6.78 6.46
CA ALA A 198 -20.15 -6.73 5.12
C ALA A 198 -19.09 -6.28 4.11
N GLY A 199 -18.83 -7.11 3.09
CA GLY A 199 -17.88 -6.82 2.01
C GLY A 199 -16.60 -7.64 2.11
N LYS A 200 -15.60 -7.23 1.34
CA LYS A 200 -14.28 -7.85 1.33
C LYS A 200 -13.20 -6.79 1.41
N GLU A 201 -12.14 -7.11 2.14
CA GLU A 201 -10.91 -6.34 2.12
C GLU A 201 -10.19 -6.64 0.80
N VAL A 202 -9.94 -5.60 0.02
CA VAL A 202 -9.21 -5.69 -1.24
C VAL A 202 -7.93 -4.90 -1.09
N ARG A 203 -6.80 -5.57 -1.26
CA ARG A 203 -5.52 -4.87 -1.40
C ARG A 203 -5.52 -4.19 -2.75
N SER A 204 -5.66 -2.87 -2.75
CA SER A 204 -5.52 -2.07 -3.94
C SER A 204 -4.09 -1.56 -4.01
N ASN A 205 -3.38 -1.94 -5.07
CA ASN A 205 -2.09 -1.34 -5.37
C ASN A 205 -2.36 0.07 -5.90
N GLN A 206 -2.16 1.09 -5.06
CA GLN A 206 -2.06 2.44 -5.60
C GLN A 206 -0.75 2.51 -6.37
N LEU A 207 -0.90 2.54 -7.70
CA LEU A 207 0.22 2.53 -8.61
C LEU A 207 0.90 3.89 -8.57
N GLY A 208 2.18 3.90 -8.20
CA GLY A 208 2.98 5.11 -8.25
C GLY A 208 3.25 5.57 -9.69
N PRO A 209 3.53 6.86 -9.92
CA PRO A 209 3.79 7.41 -11.25
C PRO A 209 5.02 6.78 -11.94
N HIS A 210 6.07 6.46 -11.18
CA HIS A 210 7.25 5.80 -11.75
C HIS A 210 6.94 4.36 -12.12
N ASP A 211 6.25 3.62 -11.25
CA ASP A 211 5.83 2.25 -11.53
C ASP A 211 4.83 2.15 -12.68
N TYR A 212 3.94 3.13 -12.85
CA TYR A 212 3.09 3.21 -14.04
C TYR A 212 3.93 3.26 -15.33
N SER A 213 4.90 4.17 -15.36
CA SER A 213 5.78 4.35 -16.51
C SER A 213 6.62 3.10 -16.78
N ARG A 214 7.16 2.48 -15.73
CA ARG A 214 7.94 1.23 -15.80
C ARG A 214 7.10 0.05 -16.27
N LYS A 215 5.88 -0.14 -15.76
CA LYS A 215 4.98 -1.21 -16.19
C LYS A 215 4.60 -1.07 -17.66
N LYS A 216 4.31 0.16 -18.11
CA LYS A 216 4.01 0.44 -19.51
C LYS A 216 5.21 0.10 -20.41
N LEU A 217 6.40 0.57 -20.05
CA LEU A 217 7.63 0.29 -20.81
C LEU A 217 7.97 -1.21 -20.81
N LEU A 218 7.81 -1.89 -19.67
CA LEU A 218 8.02 -3.34 -19.57
C LEU A 218 7.06 -4.10 -20.50
N ALA A 219 5.79 -3.73 -20.52
CA ALA A 219 4.79 -4.36 -21.38
C ALA A 219 5.09 -4.12 -22.87
N GLU A 220 5.54 -2.93 -23.24
CA GLU A 220 5.94 -2.60 -24.61
C GLU A 220 7.14 -3.46 -25.07
N ILE A 221 8.19 -3.55 -24.26
CA ILE A 221 9.38 -4.33 -24.62
C ILE A 221 9.07 -5.84 -24.66
N GLU A 222 8.31 -6.37 -23.70
CA GLU A 222 7.90 -7.79 -23.74
C GLU A 222 6.99 -8.10 -24.94
N SER A 223 6.16 -7.15 -25.38
CA SER A 223 5.40 -7.30 -26.63
C SER A 223 6.33 -7.43 -27.83
N ASN A 224 7.34 -6.57 -27.93
CA ASN A 224 8.34 -6.63 -29.01
C ASN A 224 9.17 -7.92 -28.96
N LEU A 225 9.50 -8.42 -27.76
CA LEU A 225 10.24 -9.67 -27.57
C LEU A 225 9.45 -10.91 -27.98
N ASN A 226 8.12 -10.85 -27.91
CA ASN A 226 7.23 -11.92 -28.35
C ASN A 226 7.01 -11.93 -29.88
N ASP A 227 7.38 -10.84 -30.58
CA ASP A 227 7.36 -10.78 -32.04
C ASP A 227 8.66 -11.40 -32.62
N PRO A 228 8.57 -12.52 -33.38
CA PRO A 228 9.74 -13.17 -33.96
C PRO A 228 10.50 -12.31 -34.98
N GLU A 229 9.84 -11.37 -35.64
CA GLU A 229 10.43 -10.58 -36.74
C GLU A 229 11.07 -9.28 -36.23
N TYR A 230 10.65 -8.79 -35.06
CA TYR A 230 11.03 -7.46 -34.57
C TYR A 230 12.55 -7.26 -34.44
N TYR A 231 13.28 -8.28 -33.98
CA TYR A 231 14.72 -8.18 -33.73
C TYR A 231 15.60 -8.85 -34.80
N VAL A 232 15.05 -9.23 -35.95
CA VAL A 232 15.83 -9.88 -37.00
C VAL A 232 16.96 -8.95 -37.46
N GLY A 233 18.21 -9.42 -37.30
CA GLY A 233 19.41 -8.62 -37.61
C GLY A 233 19.79 -7.57 -36.57
N MET A 234 19.07 -7.50 -35.44
CA MET A 234 19.29 -6.51 -34.37
C MET A 234 19.60 -7.17 -33.02
N GLU A 235 20.46 -8.20 -33.03
CA GLU A 235 20.74 -9.02 -31.85
C GLU A 235 21.28 -8.22 -30.65
N PHE A 236 22.13 -7.22 -30.89
CA PHE A 236 22.65 -6.36 -29.83
C PHE A 236 21.58 -5.48 -29.19
N HIS A 237 20.59 -5.01 -29.98
CA HIS A 237 19.45 -4.28 -29.45
C HIS A 237 18.58 -5.20 -28.60
N LYS A 238 18.35 -6.44 -29.06
CA LYS A 238 17.62 -7.46 -28.29
C LYS A 238 18.27 -7.75 -26.94
N VAL A 239 19.60 -7.89 -26.87
CA VAL A 239 20.31 -8.05 -25.58
C VAL A 239 20.07 -6.84 -24.67
N THR A 240 20.08 -5.64 -25.23
CA THR A 240 19.89 -4.39 -24.48
C THR A 240 18.46 -4.30 -23.93
N ASP A 241 17.46 -4.64 -24.74
CA ASP A 241 16.05 -4.63 -24.35
C ASP A 241 15.73 -5.74 -23.34
N LEU A 242 16.30 -6.94 -23.51
CA LEU A 242 16.23 -8.00 -22.51
C LEU A 242 16.80 -7.54 -21.17
N LEU A 243 17.97 -6.87 -21.18
CA LEU A 243 18.59 -6.38 -19.94
C LEU A 243 17.71 -5.30 -19.30
N LEU A 244 17.09 -4.44 -20.11
CA LEU A 244 16.15 -3.44 -19.64
C LEU A 244 14.92 -4.09 -18.98
N THR A 245 14.37 -5.19 -19.52
CA THR A 245 13.24 -5.86 -18.86
C THR A 245 13.63 -6.47 -17.51
N ALA A 246 14.82 -7.04 -17.38
CA ALA A 246 15.33 -7.53 -16.09
C ALA A 246 15.50 -6.39 -15.05
N ARG A 247 16.03 -5.23 -15.47
CA ARG A 247 16.17 -4.04 -14.61
C ARG A 247 14.81 -3.42 -14.26
N LEU A 248 13.85 -3.41 -15.18
CA LEU A 248 12.48 -2.96 -14.88
C LEU A 248 11.81 -3.91 -13.88
N SER A 249 12.03 -5.21 -14.02
CA SER A 249 11.51 -6.24 -13.10
C SER A 249 11.97 -6.03 -11.67
N ARG A 250 13.27 -5.79 -11.43
CA ARG A 250 13.77 -5.50 -10.07
C ARG A 250 13.26 -4.15 -9.55
N ASN A 251 13.19 -3.12 -10.41
CA ASN A 251 12.77 -1.79 -9.98
C ASN A 251 11.27 -1.74 -9.60
N LEU A 252 10.46 -2.56 -10.26
CA LEU A 252 9.05 -2.80 -9.94
C LEU A 252 8.85 -3.78 -8.77
N GLU A 253 9.93 -4.35 -8.25
CA GLU A 253 9.92 -5.35 -7.17
C GLU A 253 9.02 -6.55 -7.49
N LEU A 254 9.02 -6.97 -8.76
CA LEU A 254 8.33 -8.18 -9.19
C LEU A 254 8.91 -9.42 -8.49
N PRO A 255 8.15 -10.53 -8.42
CA PRO A 255 8.58 -11.74 -7.74
C PRO A 255 10.00 -12.16 -8.16
N ARG A 256 10.82 -12.52 -7.17
CA ARG A 256 12.24 -12.87 -7.37
C ARG A 256 12.43 -13.93 -8.46
N THR A 257 11.58 -14.94 -8.48
CA THR A 257 11.62 -16.01 -9.49
C THR A 257 11.50 -15.48 -10.93
N GLU A 258 10.67 -14.46 -11.15
CA GLU A 258 10.56 -13.85 -12.47
C GLU A 258 11.76 -12.96 -12.80
N THR A 259 12.21 -12.16 -11.83
CA THR A 259 13.36 -11.26 -12.01
C THR A 259 14.63 -12.05 -12.30
N ASP A 260 14.90 -13.10 -11.52
CA ASP A 260 16.03 -14.02 -11.74
C ASP A 260 15.90 -14.70 -13.11
N GLY A 261 14.71 -15.19 -13.46
CA GLY A 261 14.45 -15.79 -14.78
C GLY A 261 14.70 -14.84 -15.95
N ARG A 262 14.38 -13.54 -15.80
CA ARG A 262 14.69 -12.51 -16.79
C ARG A 262 16.20 -12.30 -16.90
N PHE A 263 16.94 -12.21 -15.80
CA PHE A 263 18.41 -12.11 -15.85
C PHE A 263 19.05 -13.34 -16.51
N GLU A 264 18.61 -14.56 -16.21
CA GLU A 264 19.14 -15.77 -16.88
C GLU A 264 18.81 -15.80 -18.37
N ARG A 265 17.65 -15.26 -18.78
CA ARG A 265 17.32 -15.07 -20.20
C ARG A 265 18.30 -14.10 -20.86
N VAL A 266 18.65 -12.99 -20.21
CA VAL A 266 19.63 -12.02 -20.73
C VAL A 266 21.01 -12.66 -20.87
N ILE A 267 21.50 -13.33 -19.83
CA ILE A 267 22.85 -13.93 -19.80
C ILE A 267 22.99 -14.95 -20.92
N ARG A 268 22.06 -15.90 -21.05
CA ARG A 268 22.09 -16.92 -22.13
C ARG A 268 22.07 -16.29 -23.52
N PHE A 269 21.31 -15.21 -23.69
CA PHE A 269 21.22 -14.53 -24.98
C PHE A 269 22.50 -13.72 -25.28
N ALA A 270 23.06 -13.04 -24.29
CA ALA A 270 24.30 -12.29 -24.42
C ALA A 270 25.51 -13.21 -24.70
N GLU A 271 25.57 -14.38 -24.07
CA GLU A 271 26.61 -15.40 -24.33
C GLU A 271 26.57 -15.91 -25.78
N SER A 272 25.37 -16.07 -26.34
CA SER A 272 25.19 -16.65 -27.68
C SER A 272 25.29 -15.63 -28.82
N LYS A 273 24.85 -14.38 -28.59
CA LYS A 273 24.69 -13.36 -29.65
C LYS A 273 25.17 -11.95 -29.26
N GLY A 274 25.55 -11.73 -28.00
CA GLY A 274 25.96 -10.42 -27.49
C GLY A 274 27.46 -10.15 -27.56
N THR A 275 27.82 -8.91 -27.24
CA THR A 275 29.22 -8.48 -27.07
C THR A 275 29.75 -8.86 -25.68
N LEU A 276 31.08 -8.88 -25.50
CA LEU A 276 31.70 -9.09 -24.18
C LEU A 276 31.20 -8.09 -23.13
N HIS A 277 31.12 -6.80 -23.48
CA HIS A 277 30.54 -5.75 -22.63
C HIS A 277 29.12 -6.12 -22.17
N GLN A 278 28.27 -6.60 -23.08
CA GLN A 278 26.90 -6.98 -22.73
C GLN A 278 26.83 -8.23 -21.84
N GLN A 279 27.75 -9.19 -22.03
CA GLN A 279 27.86 -10.37 -21.16
C GLN A 279 28.27 -9.97 -19.74
N ILE A 280 29.30 -9.13 -19.61
CA ILE A 280 29.77 -8.59 -18.33
C ILE A 280 28.63 -7.81 -17.66
N LYS A 281 28.03 -6.86 -18.37
CA LYS A 281 26.96 -6.02 -17.82
C LYS A 281 25.75 -6.83 -17.36
N ALA A 282 25.35 -7.87 -18.08
CA ALA A 282 24.25 -8.74 -17.68
C ALA A 282 24.54 -9.50 -16.38
N ARG A 283 25.74 -10.06 -16.24
CA ARG A 283 26.18 -10.74 -15.00
C ARG A 283 26.30 -9.76 -13.84
N TYR A 284 26.91 -8.60 -14.07
CA TYR A 284 27.03 -7.54 -13.07
C TYR A 284 25.66 -7.13 -12.53
N GLU A 285 24.71 -6.80 -13.41
CA GLU A 285 23.38 -6.35 -13.00
C GLU A 285 22.62 -7.43 -12.24
N LYS A 286 22.82 -8.72 -12.56
CA LYS A 286 22.27 -9.85 -11.78
C LYS A 286 22.86 -9.90 -10.36
N ILE A 287 24.18 -9.88 -10.24
CA ILE A 287 24.88 -9.91 -8.93
C ILE A 287 24.50 -8.68 -8.09
N TRP A 288 24.49 -7.51 -8.72
CA TRP A 288 24.09 -6.26 -8.09
C TRP A 288 22.64 -6.30 -7.58
N THR A 289 21.74 -6.92 -8.35
CA THR A 289 20.35 -7.12 -7.92
C THR A 289 20.26 -8.07 -6.73
N ALA A 290 20.97 -9.19 -6.77
CA ALA A 290 20.99 -10.17 -5.69
C ALA A 290 21.40 -9.52 -4.36
N PHE A 291 22.47 -8.70 -4.38
CA PHE A 291 22.94 -8.00 -3.20
C PHE A 291 21.98 -6.90 -2.72
N TRP A 292 21.56 -5.98 -3.59
CA TRP A 292 20.84 -4.77 -3.18
C TRP A 292 19.31 -4.88 -3.14
N TRP A 293 18.70 -5.92 -3.73
CA TRP A 293 17.25 -6.14 -3.65
C TRP A 293 16.88 -7.36 -2.79
N TYR A 294 17.75 -8.37 -2.73
CA TYR A 294 17.40 -9.66 -2.11
C TYR A 294 18.28 -10.02 -0.91
N ASP A 295 19.24 -9.16 -0.53
CA ASP A 295 20.20 -9.42 0.54
C ASP A 295 20.97 -10.74 0.36
N ASP A 296 21.13 -11.17 -0.89
CA ASP A 296 21.71 -12.45 -1.27
C ASP A 296 23.21 -12.30 -1.55
N ILE A 297 23.98 -12.37 -0.47
CA ILE A 297 25.44 -12.27 -0.46
C ILE A 297 26.08 -13.55 -1.01
N GLU A 298 25.41 -14.69 -0.88
CA GLU A 298 25.90 -15.97 -1.39
C GLU A 298 26.02 -15.95 -2.92
N THR A 299 25.08 -15.31 -3.61
CA THR A 299 25.16 -15.11 -5.06
C THR A 299 26.39 -14.29 -5.46
N LEU A 300 26.74 -13.25 -4.69
CA LEU A 300 27.97 -12.49 -4.90
C LEU A 300 29.20 -13.38 -4.74
N LYS A 301 29.27 -14.16 -3.65
CA LYS A 301 30.39 -15.09 -3.38
C LYS A 301 30.61 -16.07 -4.53
N ASN A 302 29.53 -16.76 -4.92
CA ASN A 302 29.59 -17.85 -5.90
C ASN A 302 29.87 -17.35 -7.33
N SER A 303 29.53 -16.09 -7.62
CA SER A 303 29.67 -15.52 -8.97
C SER A 303 30.95 -14.71 -9.16
N TYR A 304 31.58 -14.23 -8.08
CA TYR A 304 32.67 -13.25 -8.15
C TYR A 304 33.85 -13.74 -9.00
N ASP A 305 34.38 -14.94 -8.74
CA ASP A 305 35.59 -15.42 -9.43
C ASP A 305 35.36 -15.55 -10.95
N SER A 306 34.19 -16.07 -11.35
CA SER A 306 33.82 -16.16 -12.77
C SER A 306 33.64 -14.78 -13.41
N PHE A 307 33.17 -13.80 -12.64
CA PHE A 307 32.99 -12.43 -13.09
C PHE A 307 34.32 -11.68 -13.19
N GLU A 308 35.23 -11.87 -12.22
CA GLU A 308 36.59 -11.35 -12.22
C GLU A 308 37.32 -11.82 -13.47
N GLN A 309 37.33 -13.14 -13.74
CA GLN A 309 37.98 -13.68 -14.94
C GLN A 309 37.46 -13.03 -16.22
N LEU A 310 36.13 -12.95 -16.38
CA LEU A 310 35.52 -12.38 -17.59
C LEU A 310 35.79 -10.86 -17.73
N SER A 311 35.78 -10.12 -16.63
CA SER A 311 35.95 -8.66 -16.65
C SER A 311 37.39 -8.25 -16.92
N LEU A 312 38.36 -9.03 -16.41
CA LEU A 312 39.78 -8.78 -16.64
C LEU A 312 40.20 -9.04 -18.10
N GLU A 313 39.44 -9.85 -18.85
CA GLU A 313 39.64 -10.04 -20.29
C GLU A 313 39.22 -8.81 -21.13
N SER A 314 38.40 -7.89 -20.59
CA SER A 314 37.93 -6.73 -21.34
C SER A 314 38.98 -5.62 -21.43
N ASP A 315 39.12 -5.03 -22.62
CA ASP A 315 39.98 -3.86 -22.86
C ASP A 315 39.29 -2.52 -22.56
N TYR A 316 38.07 -2.55 -22.03
CA TYR A 316 37.32 -1.35 -21.66
C TYR A 316 37.37 -1.11 -20.15
N SER A 317 37.83 0.07 -19.74
CA SER A 317 37.87 0.54 -18.34
C SER A 317 36.53 0.36 -17.64
N LYS A 318 35.44 0.70 -18.32
CA LYS A 318 34.07 0.58 -17.82
C LYS A 318 33.67 -0.84 -17.42
N ASP A 319 34.20 -1.85 -18.09
CA ASP A 319 33.93 -3.24 -17.74
C ASP A 319 34.68 -3.65 -16.47
N VAL A 320 35.90 -3.13 -16.30
CA VAL A 320 36.72 -3.30 -15.10
C VAL A 320 36.14 -2.50 -13.91
N GLU A 321 35.50 -1.36 -14.16
CA GLU A 321 34.78 -0.58 -13.14
C GLU A 321 33.66 -1.39 -12.48
N TYR A 322 32.95 -2.25 -13.24
CA TYR A 322 31.96 -3.15 -12.66
C TYR A 322 32.58 -4.14 -11.67
N LEU A 323 33.81 -4.61 -11.92
CA LEU A 323 34.55 -5.44 -10.98
C LEU A 323 34.93 -4.66 -9.72
N CYS A 324 35.39 -3.41 -9.86
CA CYS A 324 35.66 -2.52 -8.73
C CYS A 324 34.41 -2.33 -7.85
N ASN A 325 33.25 -2.12 -8.46
CA ASN A 325 31.99 -2.01 -7.74
C ASN A 325 31.64 -3.27 -6.94
N LEU A 326 31.84 -4.46 -7.50
CA LEU A 326 31.60 -5.72 -6.77
C LEU A 326 32.64 -5.96 -5.67
N LEU A 327 33.90 -5.56 -5.88
CA LEU A 327 34.94 -5.64 -4.86
C LEU A 327 34.61 -4.75 -3.65
N GLN A 328 34.04 -3.57 -3.88
CA GLN A 328 33.54 -2.71 -2.80
C GLN A 328 32.40 -3.40 -2.01
N LEU A 329 31.57 -4.21 -2.64
CA LEU A 329 30.55 -5.01 -1.94
C LEU A 329 31.19 -6.07 -1.04
N LEU A 330 32.27 -6.73 -1.49
CA LEU A 330 33.03 -7.67 -0.65
C LEU A 330 33.65 -6.98 0.56
N PHE A 331 34.29 -5.83 0.35
CA PHE A 331 34.86 -5.02 1.43
C PHE A 331 33.79 -4.61 2.46
N ASN A 332 32.64 -4.12 1.99
CA ASN A 332 31.54 -3.76 2.89
C ASN A 332 30.97 -4.99 3.61
N SER A 333 30.86 -6.14 2.93
CA SER A 333 30.39 -7.39 3.53
C SER A 333 31.32 -7.86 4.64
N LEU A 334 32.63 -7.72 4.46
CA LEU A 334 33.62 -8.02 5.50
C LEU A 334 33.47 -7.08 6.70
N ASN A 335 33.40 -5.77 6.47
CA ASN A 335 33.26 -4.76 7.53
C ASN A 335 31.97 -4.92 8.37
N HIS A 336 30.91 -5.43 7.76
CA HIS A 336 29.65 -5.70 8.43
C HIS A 336 29.54 -7.13 8.99
N ASN A 337 30.64 -7.89 9.03
CA ASN A 337 30.70 -9.29 9.52
C ASN A 337 29.74 -10.25 8.79
N LEU A 338 29.49 -9.99 7.49
CA LEU A 338 28.66 -10.84 6.62
C LEU A 338 29.50 -11.86 5.83
N MET A 339 30.82 -11.78 5.96
CA MET A 339 31.82 -12.58 5.23
C MET A 339 33.11 -12.67 6.06
N SER A 340 33.86 -13.77 5.92
CA SER A 340 35.19 -13.89 6.53
C SER A 340 36.31 -13.34 5.64
N GLU A 341 37.47 -13.02 6.21
CA GLU A 341 38.65 -12.58 5.43
C GLU A 341 39.09 -13.63 4.40
N GLU A 342 39.01 -14.92 4.77
CA GLU A 342 39.36 -16.05 3.90
C GLU A 342 38.45 -16.16 2.68
N GLU A 343 37.16 -15.82 2.82
CA GLU A 343 36.19 -15.78 1.72
C GLU A 343 36.33 -14.52 0.86
N ALA A 344 36.70 -13.40 1.48
CA ALA A 344 36.79 -12.12 0.80
C ALA A 344 38.03 -12.00 -0.09
N GLN A 345 39.17 -12.57 0.34
CA GLN A 345 40.46 -12.57 -0.39
C GLN A 345 40.83 -11.20 -0.98
N LEU A 346 40.58 -10.14 -0.21
CA LEU A 346 40.61 -8.76 -0.73
C LEU A 346 41.99 -8.38 -1.28
N ASP A 347 43.07 -8.73 -0.60
CA ASP A 347 44.43 -8.37 -1.03
C ASP A 347 44.76 -8.93 -2.42
N GLU A 348 44.41 -10.19 -2.68
CA GLU A 348 44.65 -10.80 -3.99
C GLU A 348 43.81 -10.14 -5.08
N ARG A 349 42.51 -9.95 -4.82
CA ARG A 349 41.54 -9.38 -5.76
C ARG A 349 41.85 -7.91 -6.09
N VAL A 350 42.23 -7.12 -5.08
CA VAL A 350 42.68 -5.72 -5.24
C VAL A 350 43.92 -5.66 -6.13
N ASN A 351 44.92 -6.51 -5.88
CA ASN A 351 46.15 -6.51 -6.68
C ASN A 351 45.89 -6.86 -8.16
N LYS A 352 45.03 -7.84 -8.44
CA LYS A 352 44.62 -8.17 -9.82
C LYS A 352 43.92 -7.00 -10.51
N LEU A 353 42.98 -6.35 -9.81
CA LEU A 353 42.24 -5.20 -10.31
C LEU A 353 43.18 -4.03 -10.63
N LEU A 354 44.05 -3.65 -9.68
CA LEU A 354 45.01 -2.57 -9.86
C LEU A 354 45.94 -2.83 -11.03
N HIS A 355 46.49 -4.04 -11.14
CA HIS A 355 47.36 -4.41 -12.25
C HIS A 355 46.67 -4.26 -13.62
N ARG A 356 45.39 -4.62 -13.71
CA ARG A 356 44.62 -4.45 -14.96
C ARG A 356 44.34 -2.98 -15.26
N LEU A 357 43.93 -2.19 -14.26
CA LEU A 357 43.70 -0.76 -14.42
C LEU A 357 44.97 -0.01 -14.82
N GLU A 358 46.11 -0.34 -14.22
CA GLU A 358 47.42 0.20 -14.60
C GLU A 358 47.73 -0.08 -16.08
N THR A 359 47.52 -1.33 -16.51
CA THR A 359 47.72 -1.72 -17.91
C THR A 359 46.86 -0.86 -18.85
N LEU A 360 45.56 -0.72 -18.56
CA LEU A 360 44.65 0.10 -19.37
C LEU A 360 44.99 1.59 -19.32
N SER A 361 45.50 2.09 -18.19
CA SER A 361 45.87 3.50 -18.01
C SER A 361 47.09 3.94 -18.84
N THR A 362 47.90 2.97 -19.28
CA THR A 362 49.10 3.18 -20.09
C THR A 362 48.84 3.06 -21.59
N ASP A 363 47.64 2.66 -22.01
CA ASP A 363 47.25 2.55 -23.42
C ASP A 363 47.10 3.94 -24.06
N SER A 364 48.10 4.33 -24.85
CA SER A 364 48.11 5.61 -25.57
C SER A 364 47.14 5.65 -26.76
N ASP A 365 46.70 4.50 -27.27
CA ASP A 365 45.84 4.41 -28.44
C ASP A 365 44.36 4.70 -28.08
N ARG A 366 44.02 4.62 -26.79
CA ARG A 366 42.66 4.87 -26.25
C ARG A 366 42.67 5.86 -25.08
N PRO A 367 42.90 7.17 -25.33
CA PRO A 367 43.12 8.16 -24.27
C PRO A 367 41.93 8.32 -23.31
N ASN A 368 40.69 8.18 -23.79
CA ASN A 368 39.50 8.26 -22.92
C ASN A 368 39.42 7.05 -21.98
N ASN A 369 39.67 5.84 -22.50
CA ASN A 369 39.69 4.60 -21.73
C ASN A 369 40.81 4.62 -20.67
N ALA A 370 41.98 5.10 -21.06
CA ALA A 370 43.12 5.27 -20.18
C ALA A 370 42.87 6.32 -19.08
N LEU A 371 42.15 7.41 -19.40
CA LEU A 371 41.74 8.39 -18.40
C LEU A 371 40.73 7.81 -17.42
N GLU A 372 39.71 7.11 -17.92
CA GLU A 372 38.72 6.42 -17.07
C GLU A 372 39.40 5.44 -16.12
N ALA A 373 40.34 4.62 -16.61
CA ALA A 373 41.11 3.67 -15.80
C ALA A 373 41.97 4.33 -14.71
N LYS A 374 42.34 5.62 -14.84
CA LYS A 374 43.05 6.37 -13.78
C LYS A 374 42.12 6.91 -12.71
N THR A 375 40.83 7.04 -13.03
CA THR A 375 39.82 7.62 -12.15
C THR A 375 38.93 6.59 -11.47
N SER A 376 38.84 5.39 -12.05
CA SER A 376 38.32 4.17 -11.40
C SER A 376 39.24 3.75 -10.27
#